data_AF-A0A7W9BSB0-F1
#
_entry.id   AF-A0A7W9BSB0-F1
#
_cell.length_a   1.000
_cell.length_b   1.000
_cell.length_c   1.000
_cell.angle_alpha   90.00
_cell.angle_beta   90.00
_cell.angle_gamma   90.00
#
_symmetry.space_group_name_H-M   'P 1'
#
loop_
_entity.id
_entity.type
_entity.pdbx_description
1 polymer ?
#
loop_
_entity_poly.entity_id
_entity_poly.type
_entity_poly.pdbx_seq_one_letter_code
_entity_poly.pdbx_strand_id
1 'polypeptide(L)'
;MALVDAIIALARSRADHIVLLGIPNAADPGEARGTPGYDRIVALNRRLAERYPDLFLDIRAAYNRAGDPRRADDRADMARDTPPRSLRADLIHYNPAGARIWADAVTEHIRRKGWFQGGKP
;
A
#
# COMPACT_ATOMS: atom_id res chain seq x y z
N MET A 1 5.68 12.49 13.27
CA MET A 1 6.68 11.48 12.88
C MET A 1 7.32 10.77 14.07
N ALA A 2 7.59 11.43 15.20
CA ALA A 2 8.28 10.84 16.35
C ALA A 2 7.80 9.43 16.79
N LEU A 3 6.49 9.16 16.79
CA LEU A 3 5.98 7.82 17.11
C LEU A 3 6.42 6.75 16.10
N VAL A 4 6.32 7.03 14.80
CA VAL A 4 6.77 6.11 13.74
C VAL A 4 8.28 5.89 13.86
N ASP A 5 9.03 6.94 14.18
CA ASP A 5 10.48 6.84 14.38
C ASP A 5 10.84 5.91 15.54
N ALA A 6 10.13 6.00 16.65
CA ALA A 6 10.32 5.11 17.80
C ALA A 6 9.98 3.65 17.46
N ILE A 7 8.90 3.41 16.70
CA ILE A 7 8.52 2.06 16.26
C ILE A 7 9.59 1.48 15.32
N ILE A 8 10.11 2.27 14.38
CA ILE A 8 11.16 1.82 13.47
C ILE A 8 12.46 1.56 14.22
N ALA A 9 12.83 2.40 15.20
CA ALA A 9 13.99 2.16 16.05
C ALA A 9 13.86 0.86 16.84
N LEU A 10 12.68 0.59 17.41
CA LEU A 10 12.41 -0.67 18.11
C LEU A 10 12.41 -1.88 17.16
N ALA A 11 11.84 -1.75 15.96
CA ALA A 11 11.85 -2.83 14.98
C ALA A 11 13.29 -3.18 14.55
N ARG A 12 14.14 -2.15 14.35
CA ARG A 12 15.56 -2.34 14.00
C ARG A 12 16.38 -3.03 15.08
N SER A 13 15.94 -3.01 16.34
CA SER A 13 16.63 -3.74 17.42
C SER A 13 16.21 -5.22 17.53
N ARG A 14 15.23 -5.66 16.73
CA ARG A 14 14.63 -7.00 16.83
C ARG A 14 14.50 -7.76 15.50
N ALA A 15 14.61 -7.09 14.37
CA ALA A 15 14.42 -7.67 13.06
C ALA A 15 15.49 -7.18 12.08
N ASP A 16 16.00 -8.10 11.25
CA ASP A 16 16.96 -7.80 10.20
C ASP A 16 16.31 -7.12 8.99
N HIS A 17 14.99 -7.30 8.83
CA HIS A 17 14.23 -6.85 7.68
C HIS A 17 12.93 -6.18 8.12
N ILE A 18 12.66 -5.00 7.56
CA ILE A 18 11.47 -4.20 7.87
C ILE A 18 10.87 -3.73 6.55
N VAL A 19 9.57 -3.97 6.38
CA VAL A 19 8.76 -3.33 5.33
C VAL A 19 7.80 -2.36 6.02
N LEU A 20 7.82 -1.11 5.59
CA LEU A 20 6.89 -0.07 6.01
C LEU A 20 5.85 0.12 4.92
N LEU A 21 4.64 -0.38 5.14
CA LEU A 21 3.54 -0.23 4.19
C LEU A 21 2.95 1.17 4.28
N GLY A 22 2.78 1.81 3.13
CA GLY A 22 1.96 3.03 3.02
C GLY A 22 0.49 2.76 3.35
N ILE A 23 -0.25 3.82 3.60
CA ILE A 23 -1.68 3.75 3.90
C ILE A 23 -2.45 3.83 2.57
N PRO A 24 -3.30 2.84 2.25
CA PRO A 24 -4.21 2.93 1.11
C PRO A 24 -5.35 3.90 1.39
N ASN A 25 -5.93 4.46 0.34
CA ASN A 25 -7.22 5.14 0.42
C ASN A 25 -8.33 4.09 0.61
N ALA A 26 -9.39 4.45 1.31
CA ALA A 26 -10.66 3.74 1.28
C ALA A 26 -11.44 4.11 0.00
N ALA A 27 -12.41 3.29 -0.39
CA ALA A 27 -13.40 3.64 -1.41
C ALA A 27 -14.50 4.57 -0.87
N ASP A 28 -14.16 5.37 0.14
CA ASP A 28 -15.00 6.40 0.73
C ASP A 28 -14.89 7.72 -0.06
N PRO A 29 -15.99 8.45 -0.31
CA PRO A 29 -15.93 9.74 -1.01
C PRO A 29 -15.00 10.77 -0.35
N GLY A 30 -14.83 10.72 0.97
CA GLY A 30 -13.95 11.59 1.73
C GLY A 30 -12.45 11.29 1.55
N GLU A 31 -12.08 10.14 0.99
CA GLU A 31 -10.68 9.75 0.71
C GLU A 31 -10.38 9.66 -0.80
N ALA A 32 -11.34 10.02 -1.66
CA ALA A 32 -11.12 10.08 -3.10
C ALA A 32 -10.25 11.29 -3.51
N ARG A 33 -9.53 11.15 -4.62
CA ARG A 33 -8.69 12.22 -5.20
C ARG A 33 -9.42 13.56 -5.24
N GLY A 34 -8.77 14.60 -4.73
CA GLY A 34 -9.31 15.97 -4.67
C GLY A 34 -10.00 16.30 -3.36
N THR A 35 -10.05 15.38 -2.39
CA THR A 35 -10.56 15.66 -1.05
C THR A 35 -9.44 15.94 -0.04
N PRO A 36 -9.76 16.61 1.09
CA PRO A 36 -8.80 16.76 2.19
C PRO A 36 -8.33 15.43 2.80
N GLY A 37 -9.15 14.38 2.77
CA GLY A 37 -8.77 13.06 3.26
C GLY A 37 -7.69 12.41 2.38
N TYR A 38 -7.87 12.48 1.05
CA TYR A 38 -6.87 12.04 0.09
C TYR A 38 -5.54 12.77 0.29
N ASP A 39 -5.57 14.10 0.41
CA ASP A 39 -4.35 14.90 0.55
C ASP A 39 -3.58 14.55 1.82
N ARG A 40 -4.27 14.28 2.93
CA ARG A 40 -3.64 13.83 4.18
C ARG A 40 -2.93 12.48 4.02
N ILE A 41 -3.59 11.51 3.39
CA ILE A 41 -3.02 10.17 3.15
C ILE A 41 -1.80 10.26 2.25
N VAL A 42 -1.90 10.97 1.13
CA VAL A 42 -0.78 11.15 0.20
C VAL A 42 0.37 11.92 0.85
N ALA A 43 0.09 12.98 1.60
CA ALA A 43 1.13 13.73 2.31
C ALA A 43 1.84 12.87 3.37
N LEU A 44 1.12 12.01 4.09
CA LEU A 44 1.71 11.08 5.04
C LEU A 44 2.57 10.03 4.34
N ASN A 45 2.05 9.37 3.30
CA ASN A 45 2.80 8.40 2.51
C ASN A 45 4.06 9.01 1.91
N ARG A 46 3.98 10.24 1.40
CA ARG A 46 5.16 10.97 0.90
C ARG A 46 6.19 11.19 1.99
N ARG A 47 5.79 11.67 3.18
CA ARG A 47 6.71 11.85 4.32
C ARG A 47 7.34 10.53 4.78
N LEU A 48 6.59 9.43 4.76
CA LEU A 48 7.12 8.10 5.09
C LEU A 48 8.14 7.63 4.04
N ALA A 49 7.83 7.81 2.76
CA ALA A 49 8.74 7.49 1.66
C ALA A 49 10.03 8.32 1.70
N GLU A 50 9.92 9.62 1.97
CA GLU A 50 11.07 10.54 2.10
C GLU A 50 11.95 10.18 3.31
N ARG A 51 11.33 9.81 4.44
CA ARG A 51 12.06 9.51 5.68
C ARG A 51 12.63 8.10 5.74
N TYR A 52 11.96 7.14 5.10
CA TYR A 52 12.30 5.72 5.12
C TYR A 52 12.33 5.10 3.71
N PRO A 53 13.10 5.67 2.75
CA PRO A 53 13.03 5.27 1.35
C PRO A 53 13.35 3.79 1.13
N ASP A 54 14.24 3.22 1.94
CA ASP A 54 14.62 1.81 1.84
C ASP A 54 13.60 0.85 2.44
N LEU A 55 12.73 1.30 3.34
CA LEU A 55 11.73 0.47 4.01
C LEU A 55 10.35 0.60 3.38
N PHE A 56 10.07 1.74 2.75
CA PHE A 56 8.73 2.12 2.35
C PHE A 56 8.27 1.38 1.08
N LEU A 57 7.04 0.86 1.13
CA LEU A 57 6.32 0.33 -0.02
C LEU A 57 5.00 1.10 -0.19
N ASP A 58 4.84 1.78 -1.32
CA ASP A 58 3.58 2.43 -1.71
C ASP A 58 2.55 1.38 -2.15
N ILE A 59 1.93 0.71 -1.16
CA ILE A 59 0.94 -0.34 -1.38
C ILE A 59 -0.34 0.21 -2.01
N ARG A 60 -0.68 1.48 -1.76
CA ARG A 60 -1.77 2.21 -2.39
C ARG A 60 -1.60 2.23 -3.90
N ALA A 61 -0.42 2.62 -4.39
CA ALA A 61 -0.16 2.67 -5.83
C ALA A 61 -0.09 1.29 -6.49
N ALA A 62 0.28 0.23 -5.75
CA ALA A 62 0.24 -1.14 -6.26
C ALA A 62 -1.22 -1.58 -6.49
N TYR A 63 -2.08 -1.33 -5.50
CA TYR A 63 -3.48 -1.72 -5.56
C TYR A 63 -4.28 -0.92 -6.58
N ASN A 64 -4.07 0.39 -6.65
CA ASN A 64 -4.75 1.24 -7.63
C ASN A 64 -4.40 0.84 -9.08
N ARG A 65 -3.16 0.38 -9.35
CA ARG A 65 -2.74 -0.07 -10.68
C ARG A 65 -3.27 -1.45 -11.07
N ALA A 66 -3.77 -2.24 -10.13
CA ALA A 66 -4.24 -3.60 -10.38
C ALA A 66 -5.70 -3.68 -10.85
N GLY A 67 -6.44 -2.56 -10.85
CA GLY A 67 -7.80 -2.52 -11.40
C GLY A 67 -7.84 -2.90 -12.88
N ASP A 68 -8.92 -3.52 -13.32
CA ASP A 68 -9.10 -3.89 -14.73
C ASP A 68 -9.56 -2.66 -15.54
N PRO A 69 -8.71 -2.08 -16.41
CA PRO A 69 -9.08 -0.89 -17.17
C PRO A 69 -10.21 -1.14 -18.17
N ARG A 70 -10.59 -2.40 -18.45
CA ARG A 70 -11.74 -2.72 -19.30
C ARG A 70 -13.07 -2.54 -18.55
N ARG A 71 -13.07 -2.62 -17.23
CA ARG A 71 -14.25 -2.41 -16.39
C ARG A 71 -14.45 -0.92 -16.11
N ALA A 72 -15.64 -0.40 -16.42
CA ALA A 72 -15.95 1.02 -16.23
C ALA A 72 -15.85 1.44 -14.75
N ASP A 73 -16.29 0.57 -13.85
CA ASP A 73 -16.20 0.79 -12.41
C ASP A 73 -14.77 0.94 -11.91
N ASP A 74 -13.89 0.01 -12.31
CA ASP A 74 -12.49 0.06 -11.91
C ASP A 74 -11.82 1.30 -12.50
N ARG A 75 -12.10 1.68 -13.75
CA ARG A 75 -11.59 2.94 -14.32
C ARG A 75 -11.99 4.16 -13.48
N ALA A 76 -13.24 4.22 -13.05
CA ALA A 76 -13.73 5.32 -12.22
C ALA A 76 -13.04 5.37 -10.86
N ASP A 77 -12.86 4.21 -10.23
CA ASP A 77 -12.18 4.10 -8.94
C ASP A 77 -10.67 4.42 -9.07
N MET A 78 -10.04 3.98 -10.15
CA MET A 78 -8.64 4.26 -10.46
C MET A 78 -8.38 5.76 -10.66
N ALA A 79 -9.27 6.45 -11.38
CA ALA A 79 -9.21 7.89 -11.56
C ALA A 79 -9.33 8.64 -10.22
N ARG A 80 -10.18 8.13 -9.32
CA ARG A 80 -10.38 8.61 -7.96
C ARG A 80 -9.29 8.18 -6.98
N ASP A 81 -8.32 7.36 -7.41
CA ASP A 81 -7.27 6.79 -6.57
C ASP A 81 -7.79 5.99 -5.36
N THR A 82 -8.92 5.31 -5.57
CA THR A 82 -9.55 4.46 -4.56
C THR A 82 -9.44 2.99 -4.96
N PRO A 83 -9.48 2.04 -4.00
CA PRO A 83 -9.52 0.62 -4.27
C PRO A 83 -10.54 0.25 -5.38
N PRO A 84 -10.11 -0.35 -6.50
CA PRO A 84 -11.02 -0.74 -7.57
C PRO A 84 -12.13 -1.69 -7.08
N ARG A 85 -13.37 -1.45 -7.51
CA ARG A 85 -14.55 -2.27 -7.14
C ARG A 85 -14.33 -3.76 -7.38
N SER A 86 -13.65 -4.17 -8.44
CA SER A 86 -13.37 -5.60 -8.71
C SER A 86 -12.47 -6.27 -7.67
N LEU A 87 -11.72 -5.51 -6.87
CA LEU A 87 -10.73 -6.02 -5.93
C LEU A 87 -11.17 -5.91 -4.46
N ARG A 88 -12.30 -5.24 -4.18
CA ARG A 88 -12.79 -5.00 -2.80
C ARG A 88 -14.10 -5.71 -2.49
N ALA A 89 -14.31 -5.97 -1.21
CA ALA A 89 -15.56 -6.53 -0.67
C ALA A 89 -16.49 -5.40 -0.20
N ASP A 90 -15.93 -4.36 0.43
CA ASP A 90 -16.66 -3.16 0.85
C ASP A 90 -15.79 -1.89 0.66
N LEU A 91 -16.02 -0.84 1.45
CA LEU A 91 -15.29 0.43 1.32
C LEU A 91 -13.83 0.36 1.81
N ILE A 92 -13.49 -0.56 2.72
CA ILE A 92 -12.17 -0.65 3.35
C ILE A 92 -11.55 -2.06 3.27
N HIS A 93 -12.35 -3.10 3.12
CA HIS A 93 -11.89 -4.49 3.07
C HIS A 93 -11.75 -4.99 1.64
N TYR A 94 -10.64 -5.67 1.37
CA TYR A 94 -10.37 -6.31 0.10
C TYR A 94 -11.09 -7.65 -0.02
N ASN A 95 -11.46 -8.02 -1.25
CA ASN A 95 -11.90 -9.38 -1.55
C ASN A 95 -10.65 -10.28 -1.79
N PRO A 96 -10.82 -11.60 -2.02
CA PRO A 96 -9.68 -12.50 -2.22
C PRO A 96 -8.73 -12.08 -3.36
N ALA A 97 -9.24 -11.52 -4.46
CA ALA A 97 -8.41 -11.02 -5.56
C ALA A 97 -7.60 -9.79 -5.13
N GLY A 98 -8.20 -8.85 -4.41
CA GLY A 98 -7.48 -7.71 -3.85
C GLY A 98 -6.43 -8.09 -2.81
N ALA A 99 -6.76 -9.03 -1.91
CA ALA A 99 -5.80 -9.55 -0.94
C ALA A 99 -4.58 -10.20 -1.63
N ARG A 100 -4.80 -10.85 -2.79
CA ARG A 100 -3.71 -11.41 -3.60
C ARG A 100 -2.79 -10.33 -4.15
N ILE A 101 -3.33 -9.22 -4.66
CA ILE A 101 -2.53 -8.07 -5.11
C ILE A 101 -1.64 -7.53 -4.00
N TRP A 102 -2.16 -7.42 -2.78
CA TRP A 102 -1.38 -6.98 -1.62
C TRP A 102 -0.23 -7.94 -1.32
N ALA A 103 -0.51 -9.25 -1.27
CA ALA A 103 0.48 -10.29 -1.02
C ALA A 103 1.58 -10.31 -2.10
N ASP A 104 1.21 -10.20 -3.37
CA ASP A 104 2.16 -10.18 -4.49
C ASP A 104 3.04 -8.93 -4.44
N ALA A 105 2.49 -7.75 -4.12
CA ALA A 105 3.28 -6.52 -3.99
C ALA A 105 4.32 -6.59 -2.86
N VAL A 106 3.95 -7.13 -1.70
CA VAL A 106 4.87 -7.33 -0.57
C VAL A 106 5.92 -8.39 -0.91
N THR A 107 5.51 -9.52 -1.48
CA THR A 107 6.41 -10.61 -1.90
C THR A 107 7.45 -10.08 -2.88
N GLU A 108 7.02 -9.35 -3.89
CA GLU A 108 7.89 -8.78 -4.91
C GLU A 108 8.82 -7.71 -4.33
N HIS A 109 8.37 -6.90 -3.36
CA HIS A 109 9.24 -5.97 -2.64
C HIS A 109 10.34 -6.72 -1.87
N ILE A 110 9.99 -7.77 -1.12
CA ILE A 110 10.95 -8.61 -0.37
C ILE A 110 11.93 -9.31 -1.33
N ARG A 111 11.47 -9.80 -2.49
CA ARG A 111 12.32 -10.41 -3.54
C ARG A 111 13.34 -9.43 -4.07
N ARG A 112 12.92 -8.22 -4.44
CA ARG A 112 13.83 -7.18 -4.95
C ARG A 112 14.91 -6.77 -3.94
N LYS A 113 14.62 -6.91 -2.66
CA LYS A 113 15.59 -6.67 -1.58
C LYS A 113 16.54 -7.85 -1.34
N GLY A 114 16.30 -9.01 -1.96
CA GLY A 114 17.11 -10.22 -1.77
C GLY A 114 16.90 -10.90 -0.41
N TRP A 115 15.79 -10.61 0.27
CA TRP A 115 15.54 -11.08 1.65
C TRP A 115 14.93 -12.48 1.72
N PHE A 116 14.59 -13.09 0.58
CA PHE A 116 14.29 -14.52 0.55
C PHE A 116 15.60 -15.30 0.67
N GLN A 117 15.98 -15.67 1.89
CA GLN A 117 17.03 -16.65 2.13
C GLN A 117 16.41 -17.99 2.53
N GLY A 118 16.88 -19.09 1.93
CA GLY A 118 16.75 -20.43 2.51
C GLY A 118 15.47 -21.20 2.23
N GLY A 119 14.76 -20.96 1.12
CA GLY A 119 13.85 -21.98 0.61
C GLY A 119 14.68 -23.18 0.16
N LYS A 120 14.64 -24.30 0.90
CA LYS A 120 14.96 -25.59 0.28
C LYS A 120 14.05 -25.72 -0.95
N PRO A 121 14.57 -26.21 -2.10
CA PRO A 121 13.72 -26.56 -3.22
C PRO A 121 12.61 -27.53 -2.80
#